data_AF-A0A367AQH4-F1
#
_entry.id   AF-A0A367AQH4-F1
#
_cell.length_a   1.000
_cell.length_b   1.000
_cell.length_c   1.000
_cell.angle_alpha   90.00
_cell.angle_beta   90.00
_cell.angle_gamma   90.00
#
_symmetry.space_group_name_H-M   'P 1'
#
loop_
_entity.id
_entity.type
_entity.pdbx_description
1 polymer ?
#
loop_
_entity_poly.entity_id
_entity_poly.type
_entity_poly.pdbx_seq_one_letter_code
_entity_poly.pdbx_strand_id
1 'polypeptide(L)'
;MKNPALGAAAIVAVLAAVGVAGDLLPRLVRNHPVITAVIVGVAVVSVFVLLVPLRRAPLVGTVLLGVALLAVVGFGAWSQTAREIPQVSLGVTTEGDVATVAVVAGATSQRSTETMLVQVLGFPADVDPVVLSAVCRGSHRMDDALDDRFSVLLWNESGPDQTGKVAVDTTLGVTADAYAVVCVGVFLRERDRNSPTDDRFTWAYTALR
;
A
#
# COMPACT_ATOMS: atom_id res chain seq x y z
N MET A 1 -35.27 -24.25 5.81
CA MET A 1 -34.61 -22.93 5.68
C MET A 1 -33.30 -23.01 6.43
N LYS A 2 -32.15 -23.03 5.72
CA LYS A 2 -30.82 -23.08 6.35
C LYS A 2 -30.42 -21.64 6.69
N ASN A 3 -30.34 -21.32 7.98
CA ASN A 3 -29.97 -19.98 8.43
C ASN A 3 -28.51 -19.68 8.03
N PRO A 4 -28.25 -18.76 7.08
CA PRO A 4 -26.89 -18.42 6.64
C PRO A 4 -26.03 -17.84 7.77
N ALA A 5 -26.67 -17.32 8.83
CA ALA A 5 -26.02 -16.80 10.03
C ALA A 5 -25.25 -17.87 10.82
N LEU A 6 -25.72 -19.13 10.85
CA LEU A 6 -25.03 -20.22 11.54
C LEU A 6 -23.75 -20.64 10.81
N GLY A 7 -23.76 -20.59 9.47
CA GLY A 7 -22.57 -20.85 8.66
C GLY A 7 -21.50 -19.78 8.87
N ALA A 8 -21.89 -18.50 8.87
CA ALA A 8 -20.97 -17.40 9.13
C ALA A 8 -20.36 -17.48 10.54
N ALA A 9 -21.15 -17.81 11.57
CA ALA A 9 -20.67 -17.92 12.94
C ALA A 9 -19.65 -19.06 13.13
N ALA A 10 -19.87 -20.22 12.49
CA ALA A 10 -18.93 -21.34 12.51
C ALA A 10 -17.61 -21.01 11.78
N ILE A 11 -17.68 -20.28 10.66
CA ILE A 11 -16.51 -19.81 9.91
C ILE A 11 -15.68 -18.83 10.75
N VAL A 12 -16.33 -17.86 11.41
CA VAL A 12 -15.67 -16.88 12.28
C VAL A 12 -15.05 -17.56 13.51
N ALA A 13 -15.73 -18.56 14.10
CA ALA A 13 -15.21 -19.28 15.27
C ALA A 13 -13.98 -20.14 14.97
N VAL A 14 -13.95 -20.85 13.83
CA VAL A 14 -12.79 -21.65 13.41
C VAL A 14 -11.59 -20.75 13.11
N LEU A 15 -11.80 -19.61 12.46
CA LEU A 15 -10.71 -18.70 12.11
C LEU A 15 -10.21 -17.88 13.30
N ALA A 16 -11.10 -17.55 14.25
CA ALA A 16 -10.72 -16.96 15.54
C ALA A 16 -9.93 -17.94 16.41
N ALA A 17 -10.30 -19.23 16.42
CA ALA A 17 -9.56 -20.27 17.13
C ALA A 17 -8.17 -20.53 16.53
N VAL A 18 -7.98 -20.22 15.25
CA VAL A 18 -6.70 -20.31 14.52
C VAL A 18 -5.82 -19.05 14.73
N GLY A 19 -6.27 -18.08 15.54
CA GLY A 19 -5.51 -16.86 15.86
C GLY A 19 -5.50 -15.82 14.74
N VAL A 20 -6.25 -16.04 13.66
CA VAL A 20 -6.50 -15.05 12.59
C VAL A 20 -7.67 -14.16 13.01
N ALA A 21 -7.62 -13.64 14.23
CA ALA A 21 -8.61 -12.69 14.73
C ALA A 21 -8.13 -11.27 14.43
N GLY A 22 -8.85 -10.56 13.55
CA GLY A 22 -8.56 -9.17 13.22
C GLY A 22 -8.99 -8.76 11.81
N ASP A 23 -8.43 -7.64 11.33
CA ASP A 23 -8.77 -6.97 10.07
C ASP A 23 -8.44 -7.82 8.81
N LEU A 24 -7.58 -8.84 8.94
CA LEU A 24 -7.17 -9.70 7.83
C LEU A 24 -8.33 -10.49 7.20
N LEU A 25 -9.28 -10.98 8.00
CA LEU A 25 -10.33 -11.87 7.52
C LEU A 25 -11.42 -11.15 6.71
N PRO A 26 -11.99 -10.04 7.21
CA PRO A 26 -12.91 -9.23 6.41
C PRO A 26 -12.26 -8.75 5.11
N ARG A 27 -10.96 -8.41 5.15
CA ARG A 27 -10.17 -8.01 3.98
C ARG A 27 -10.03 -9.17 2.97
N LEU A 28 -9.69 -10.37 3.42
CA LEU A 28 -9.53 -11.55 2.54
C LEU A 28 -10.87 -11.92 1.86
N VAL A 29 -11.97 -11.96 2.62
CA VAL A 29 -13.32 -12.27 2.11
C VAL A 29 -13.76 -11.24 1.06
N ARG A 30 -13.51 -9.94 1.31
CA ARG A 30 -13.88 -8.87 0.38
C ARG A 30 -13.06 -8.91 -0.92
N ASN A 31 -11.78 -9.21 -0.82
CA ASN A 31 -10.85 -9.08 -1.95
C ASN A 31 -10.77 -10.33 -2.81
N HIS A 32 -10.83 -11.52 -2.20
CA HIS A 32 -10.71 -12.79 -2.90
C HIS A 32 -11.76 -13.79 -2.37
N PRO A 33 -13.05 -13.58 -2.68
CA PRO A 33 -14.14 -14.38 -2.11
C PRO A 33 -14.02 -15.87 -2.48
N VAL A 34 -13.60 -16.17 -3.72
CA VAL A 34 -13.44 -17.55 -4.21
C VAL A 34 -12.29 -18.26 -3.50
N ILE A 35 -11.11 -17.62 -3.41
CA ILE A 35 -9.93 -18.21 -2.75
C ILE A 35 -10.21 -18.39 -1.25
N THR A 36 -10.84 -17.41 -0.61
CA THR A 36 -11.23 -17.50 0.80
C THR A 36 -12.21 -18.66 1.03
N ALA A 37 -13.21 -18.83 0.17
CA ALA A 37 -14.15 -19.94 0.25
C ALA A 37 -13.45 -21.31 0.10
N VAL A 38 -12.45 -21.42 -0.79
CA VAL A 38 -11.64 -22.64 -0.95
C VAL A 38 -10.84 -22.93 0.31
N ILE A 39 -10.11 -21.94 0.86
CA ILE A 39 -9.29 -22.14 2.05
C ILE A 39 -10.14 -22.54 3.26
N VAL A 40 -11.29 -21.88 3.45
CA VAL A 40 -12.25 -22.22 4.49
C VAL A 40 -12.83 -23.62 4.28
N GLY A 41 -13.17 -23.98 3.04
CA GLY A 41 -13.62 -25.33 2.70
C GLY A 41 -12.60 -26.40 3.06
N VAL A 42 -11.32 -26.17 2.73
CA VAL A 42 -10.22 -27.06 3.11
C VAL A 42 -10.08 -27.16 4.63
N ALA A 43 -10.14 -26.04 5.36
CA ALA A 43 -10.06 -26.04 6.83
C ALA A 43 -11.21 -26.84 7.47
N VAL A 44 -12.45 -26.67 6.99
CA VAL A 44 -13.62 -27.41 7.47
C VAL A 44 -13.49 -28.90 7.20
N VAL A 45 -13.06 -29.29 5.99
CA VAL A 45 -12.80 -30.70 5.64
C VAL A 45 -11.69 -31.28 6.51
N SER A 46 -10.64 -30.51 6.80
CA SER A 46 -9.51 -30.92 7.65
C SER A 46 -9.94 -31.24 9.08
N VAL A 47 -10.75 -30.35 9.68
CA VAL A 47 -11.32 -30.55 11.02
C VAL A 47 -12.25 -31.76 11.03
N PHE A 48 -13.07 -31.93 10.00
CA PHE A 48 -13.94 -33.10 9.89
C PHE A 48 -13.13 -34.40 9.83
N VAL A 49 -12.06 -34.44 9.03
CA VAL A 49 -11.16 -35.60 8.93
C VAL A 49 -10.45 -35.89 10.27
N LEU A 50 -10.09 -34.86 11.05
CA LEU A 50 -9.52 -35.01 12.40
C LEU A 50 -10.48 -35.64 13.42
N LEU A 51 -11.79 -35.43 13.26
CA LEU A 51 -12.82 -35.94 14.17
C LEU A 51 -13.27 -37.37 13.84
N VAL A 52 -12.94 -37.89 12.65
CA VAL A 52 -13.30 -39.25 12.25
C VAL A 52 -12.26 -40.24 12.83
N PRO A 53 -12.69 -41.30 13.54
CA PRO A 53 -11.79 -42.25 14.21
C PRO A 53 -11.21 -43.28 13.24
N LEU A 54 -10.47 -42.81 12.23
CA LEU A 54 -9.72 -43.62 11.28
C LEU A 54 -8.24 -43.54 11.64
N ARG A 55 -7.56 -44.69 11.76
CA ARG A 55 -6.15 -44.82 12.23
C ARG A 55 -5.11 -43.92 11.54
N ARG A 56 -5.40 -43.35 10.36
CA ARG A 56 -4.50 -42.45 9.61
C ARG A 56 -5.11 -41.06 9.31
N ALA A 57 -6.38 -40.84 9.64
CA ALA A 57 -7.07 -39.58 9.39
C ALA A 57 -6.51 -38.36 10.16
N PRO A 58 -6.03 -38.46 11.43
CA PRO A 58 -5.57 -37.27 12.13
C PRO A 58 -4.33 -36.65 11.49
N LEU A 59 -3.41 -37.48 10.95
CA LEU A 59 -2.22 -37.01 10.22
C LEU A 59 -2.61 -36.21 8.97
N VAL A 60 -3.55 -36.73 8.17
CA VAL A 60 -4.04 -36.07 6.96
C VAL A 60 -4.73 -34.75 7.31
N GLY A 61 -5.58 -34.75 8.34
CA GLY A 61 -6.26 -33.53 8.78
C GLY A 61 -5.30 -32.47 9.32
N THR A 62 -4.25 -32.84 10.06
CA THR A 62 -3.22 -31.88 10.51
C THR A 62 -2.45 -31.25 9.35
N VAL A 63 -2.09 -32.04 8.33
CA VAL A 63 -1.36 -31.53 7.16
C VAL A 63 -2.24 -30.56 6.36
N LEU A 64 -3.49 -30.93 6.09
CA LEU A 64 -4.41 -30.06 5.35
C LEU A 64 -4.70 -28.75 6.10
N LEU A 65 -4.84 -28.81 7.43
CA LEU A 65 -5.02 -27.62 8.26
C LEU A 65 -3.77 -26.72 8.20
N GLY A 66 -2.57 -27.29 8.28
CA GLY A 66 -1.32 -26.56 8.15
C GLY A 66 -1.16 -25.86 6.79
N VAL A 67 -1.52 -26.55 5.69
CA VAL A 67 -1.51 -25.96 4.34
C VAL A 67 -2.53 -24.82 4.21
N ALA A 68 -3.74 -25.01 4.75
CA ALA A 68 -4.77 -23.96 4.74
C ALA A 68 -4.30 -22.72 5.50
N LEU A 69 -3.68 -22.91 6.68
CA LEU A 69 -3.09 -21.84 7.49
C LEU A 69 -2.01 -21.06 6.75
N LEU A 70 -1.04 -21.76 6.15
CA LEU A 70 0.02 -21.14 5.35
C LEU A 70 -0.56 -20.36 4.16
N ALA A 71 -1.60 -20.89 3.52
CA ALA A 71 -2.29 -20.18 2.44
C ALA A 71 -2.96 -18.89 2.93
N VAL A 72 -3.68 -18.91 4.07
CA VAL A 72 -4.28 -17.67 4.62
C VAL A 72 -3.21 -16.62 4.90
N VAL A 73 -2.11 -17.01 5.55
CA VAL A 73 -1.02 -16.07 5.89
C VAL A 73 -0.38 -15.52 4.62
N GLY A 74 -0.06 -16.37 3.64
CA GLY A 74 0.56 -15.95 2.38
C GLY A 74 -0.34 -15.03 1.54
N PHE A 75 -1.60 -15.39 1.37
CA PHE A 75 -2.56 -14.54 0.64
C PHE A 75 -2.91 -13.27 1.40
N GLY A 76 -3.01 -13.35 2.73
CA GLY A 76 -3.22 -12.19 3.60
C GLY A 76 -2.08 -11.18 3.44
N ALA A 77 -0.83 -11.62 3.56
CA ALA A 77 0.36 -10.80 3.35
C ALA A 77 0.38 -10.20 1.94
N TRP A 78 0.17 -11.01 0.90
CA TRP A 78 0.17 -10.52 -0.49
C TRP A 78 -0.93 -9.48 -0.73
N SER A 79 -2.12 -9.66 -0.15
CA SER A 79 -3.22 -8.71 -0.29
C SER A 79 -2.95 -7.36 0.38
N GLN A 80 -2.17 -7.35 1.47
CA GLN A 80 -1.75 -6.11 2.11
C GLN A 80 -0.76 -5.36 1.22
N THR A 81 0.24 -6.07 0.70
CA THR A 81 1.22 -5.47 -0.22
C THR A 81 0.53 -4.87 -1.45
N ALA A 82 -0.41 -5.59 -2.05
CA ALA A 82 -1.12 -5.12 -3.25
C ALA A 82 -1.98 -3.85 -3.04
N ARG A 83 -2.28 -3.47 -1.78
CA ARG A 83 -3.18 -2.36 -1.46
C ARG A 83 -2.56 -1.30 -0.55
N GLU A 84 -1.28 -1.41 -0.28
CA GLU A 84 -0.60 -0.36 0.44
C GLU A 84 -0.54 0.91 -0.40
N ILE A 85 -1.12 1.98 0.11
CA ILE A 85 -1.00 3.31 -0.48
C ILE A 85 0.03 4.05 0.39
N PRO A 86 1.10 4.62 -0.20
CA PRO A 86 2.03 5.41 0.58
C PRO A 86 1.29 6.58 1.23
N GLN A 87 1.76 7.01 2.39
CA GLN A 87 1.29 8.23 3.04
C GLN A 87 2.28 9.36 2.76
N VAL A 88 1.76 10.56 2.57
CA VAL A 88 2.54 11.79 2.40
C VAL A 88 1.92 12.88 3.25
N SER A 89 2.76 13.66 3.90
CA SER A 89 2.39 14.88 4.59
C SER A 89 3.33 16.00 4.21
N LEU A 90 2.78 17.19 4.09
CA LEU A 90 3.48 18.40 3.67
C LEU A 90 3.33 19.46 4.75
N GLY A 91 4.46 20.02 5.16
CA GLY A 91 4.53 21.23 5.95
C GLY A 91 5.17 22.34 5.13
N VAL A 92 4.63 23.55 5.20
CA VAL A 92 5.27 24.74 4.64
C VAL A 92 5.45 25.75 5.74
N THR A 93 6.66 26.27 5.84
CA THR A 93 7.00 27.37 6.73
C THR A 93 7.71 28.42 5.90
N THR A 94 7.16 29.63 5.86
CA THR A 94 7.69 30.71 5.03
C THR A 94 8.41 31.72 5.91
N GLU A 95 9.67 32.01 5.58
CA GLU A 95 10.48 33.00 6.25
C GLU A 95 11.08 33.96 5.20
N GLY A 96 10.52 35.17 5.11
CA GLY A 96 10.87 36.11 4.05
C GLY A 96 10.46 35.59 2.68
N ASP A 97 11.43 35.52 1.76
CA ASP A 97 11.24 35.08 0.37
C ASP A 97 11.54 33.58 0.16
N VAL A 98 11.93 32.87 1.22
CA VAL A 98 12.21 31.43 1.17
C VAL A 98 11.11 30.68 1.91
N ALA A 99 10.42 29.80 1.19
CA ALA A 99 9.51 28.83 1.78
C ALA A 99 10.25 27.51 2.00
N THR A 100 10.29 27.06 3.25
CA THR A 100 10.80 25.73 3.60
C THR A 100 9.65 24.73 3.50
N VAL A 101 9.77 23.79 2.59
CA VAL A 101 8.83 22.70 2.37
C VAL A 101 9.37 21.45 3.06
N ALA A 102 8.70 21.01 4.11
CA ALA A 102 8.96 19.75 4.79
C ALA A 102 8.08 18.65 4.19
N VAL A 103 8.70 17.56 3.76
CA VAL A 103 8.04 16.42 3.16
C VAL A 103 8.33 15.20 4.02
N VAL A 104 7.26 14.62 4.59
CA VAL A 104 7.34 13.36 5.32
C VAL A 104 6.47 12.35 4.60
N ALA A 105 7.12 11.32 4.06
CA ALA A 105 6.49 10.23 3.33
C ALA A 105 6.82 8.89 3.98
N GLY A 106 5.91 7.93 3.89
CA GLY A 106 6.20 6.58 4.37
C GLY A 106 5.28 5.50 3.84
N ALA A 107 5.72 4.26 3.99
CA ALA A 107 4.94 3.06 3.79
C ALA A 107 5.43 1.93 4.72
N THR A 108 4.57 0.96 4.99
CA THR A 108 4.69 -0.07 6.02
C THR A 108 4.95 -1.49 5.51
N SER A 109 4.77 -1.77 4.21
CA SER A 109 4.75 -3.13 3.66
C SER A 109 5.43 -3.18 2.28
N GLN A 110 6.75 -3.10 2.29
CA GLN A 110 7.51 -3.32 1.07
C GLN A 110 8.03 -4.75 0.95
N ARG A 111 7.90 -5.32 -0.25
CA ARG A 111 8.77 -6.43 -0.67
C ARG A 111 10.21 -5.92 -0.62
N SER A 112 11.18 -6.80 -0.42
CA SER A 112 12.60 -6.43 -0.48
C SER A 112 13.03 -5.84 -1.83
N THR A 113 12.20 -6.00 -2.86
CA THR A 113 12.39 -5.51 -4.24
C THR A 113 11.70 -4.17 -4.51
N GLU A 114 10.92 -3.66 -3.56
CA GLU A 114 10.22 -2.39 -3.71
C GLU A 114 11.09 -1.21 -3.27
N THR A 115 10.88 -0.06 -3.88
CA THR A 115 11.48 1.22 -3.48
C THR A 115 10.39 2.30 -3.46
N MET A 116 10.55 3.26 -2.55
CA MET A 116 9.73 4.46 -2.50
C MET A 116 10.46 5.60 -3.18
N LEU A 117 9.79 6.22 -4.14
CA LEU A 117 10.23 7.43 -4.81
C LEU A 117 9.42 8.61 -4.29
N VAL A 118 10.10 9.68 -3.90
CA VAL A 118 9.51 10.97 -3.54
C VAL A 118 9.96 11.99 -4.57
N GLN A 119 8.99 12.58 -5.27
CA GLN A 119 9.20 13.63 -6.25
C GLN A 119 8.54 14.91 -5.76
N VAL A 120 9.28 16.02 -5.76
CA VAL A 120 8.74 17.35 -5.46
C VAL A 120 8.78 18.19 -6.74
N LEU A 121 7.63 18.73 -7.12
CA LEU A 121 7.43 19.59 -8.28
C LEU A 121 7.05 20.99 -7.84
N GLY A 122 7.68 22.00 -8.41
CA GLY A 122 7.33 23.41 -8.25
C GLY A 122 6.60 23.91 -9.48
N PHE A 123 5.53 24.67 -9.27
CA PHE A 123 4.75 25.29 -10.34
C PHE A 123 4.74 26.81 -10.19
N PRO A 124 4.88 27.57 -11.29
CA PRO A 124 4.73 29.01 -11.29
C PRO A 124 3.27 29.43 -11.05
N ALA A 125 3.04 30.71 -10.77
CA ALA A 125 1.72 31.24 -10.42
C ALA A 125 0.69 31.18 -11.57
N ASP A 126 1.14 31.15 -12.81
CA ASP A 126 0.33 31.17 -14.02
C ASP A 126 0.02 29.77 -14.58
N VAL A 127 0.35 28.70 -13.85
CA VAL A 127 0.03 27.34 -14.27
C VAL A 127 -1.49 27.13 -14.39
N ASP A 128 -1.91 26.52 -15.50
CA ASP A 128 -3.30 26.09 -15.69
C ASP A 128 -3.69 25.06 -14.60
N PRO A 129 -4.78 25.25 -13.84
CA PRO A 129 -5.27 24.30 -12.85
C PRO A 129 -5.49 22.89 -13.40
N VAL A 130 -5.87 22.76 -14.67
CA VAL A 130 -6.03 21.47 -15.35
C VAL A 130 -4.69 20.76 -15.46
N VAL A 131 -3.64 21.48 -15.86
CA VAL A 131 -2.27 20.94 -15.94
C VAL A 131 -1.74 20.59 -14.56
N LEU A 132 -1.88 21.49 -13.59
CA LEU A 132 -1.50 21.25 -12.20
C LEU A 132 -2.14 19.96 -11.68
N SER A 133 -3.46 19.80 -11.86
CA SER A 133 -4.17 18.61 -11.42
C SER A 133 -3.76 17.35 -12.18
N ALA A 134 -3.52 17.43 -13.48
CA ALA A 134 -3.12 16.29 -14.30
C ALA A 134 -1.71 15.80 -13.93
N VAL A 135 -0.78 16.72 -13.66
CA VAL A 135 0.61 16.42 -13.31
C VAL A 135 0.70 15.95 -11.85
N CYS A 136 0.05 16.64 -10.92
CA CYS A 136 0.06 16.26 -9.51
C CYS A 136 -0.66 14.95 -9.20
N ARG A 137 -1.81 14.73 -9.84
CA ARG A 137 -2.64 13.54 -9.62
C ARG A 137 -2.33 12.42 -10.59
N GLY A 138 -1.53 12.70 -11.61
CA GLY A 138 -1.14 11.72 -12.60
C GLY A 138 -0.37 10.59 -11.92
N SER A 139 -0.66 9.34 -12.32
CA SER A 139 0.09 8.16 -11.89
C SER A 139 1.45 8.05 -12.58
N HIS A 140 1.85 9.07 -13.34
CA HIS A 140 3.04 9.03 -14.17
C HIS A 140 4.18 9.75 -13.47
N ARG A 141 5.26 9.01 -13.28
CA ARG A 141 6.58 9.53 -12.99
C ARG A 141 6.93 10.59 -14.04
N MET A 142 7.12 11.82 -13.60
CA MET A 142 7.52 12.90 -14.50
C MET A 142 9.05 12.95 -14.52
N ASP A 143 9.67 12.17 -15.41
CA ASP A 143 11.13 12.22 -15.61
C ASP A 143 11.56 13.44 -16.43
N ASP A 144 10.63 14.05 -17.17
CA ASP A 144 10.96 15.10 -18.11
C ASP A 144 10.89 16.49 -17.48
N ALA A 145 12.08 17.02 -17.18
CA ALA A 145 12.34 18.44 -16.91
C ALA A 145 12.22 19.35 -18.16
N LEU A 146 11.47 18.90 -19.18
CA LEU A 146 11.33 19.58 -20.48
C LEU A 146 9.99 20.30 -20.64
N ASP A 147 9.16 20.31 -19.59
CA ASP A 147 7.92 21.05 -19.59
C ASP A 147 8.11 22.37 -18.83
N ASP A 148 8.14 23.48 -19.57
CA ASP A 148 8.31 24.84 -19.02
C ASP A 148 7.23 25.20 -17.98
N ARG A 149 6.18 24.39 -17.85
CA ARG A 149 5.06 24.58 -16.92
C ARG A 149 5.37 24.15 -15.48
N PHE A 150 6.44 23.40 -15.22
CA PHE A 150 6.84 23.00 -13.87
C PHE A 150 8.34 22.70 -13.77
N SER A 151 8.87 22.64 -12.54
CA SER A 151 10.25 22.24 -12.29
C SER A 151 10.31 21.09 -11.30
N VAL A 152 11.17 20.10 -11.56
CA VAL A 152 11.49 19.06 -10.59
C VAL A 152 12.46 19.63 -9.57
N LEU A 153 11.97 19.83 -8.34
CA LEU A 153 12.73 20.43 -7.26
C LEU A 153 13.49 19.40 -6.42
N LEU A 154 12.92 18.20 -6.26
CA LEU A 154 13.55 17.11 -5.55
C LEU A 154 13.21 15.78 -6.21
N TRP A 155 14.22 14.92 -6.24
CA TRP A 155 14.12 13.52 -6.61
C TRP A 155 14.82 12.67 -5.56
N ASN A 156 14.07 11.93 -4.76
CA ASN A 156 14.65 11.07 -3.72
C ASN A 156 14.08 9.66 -3.77
N GLU A 157 14.93 8.66 -3.61
CA GLU A 157 14.53 7.25 -3.61
C GLU A 157 15.04 6.57 -2.33
N SER A 158 14.15 5.82 -1.67
CA SER A 158 14.48 5.04 -0.47
C SER A 158 14.00 3.61 -0.62
N GLY A 159 14.85 2.67 -0.23
CA GLY A 159 14.48 1.26 -0.08
C GLY A 159 13.91 0.94 1.31
N PRO A 160 13.42 -0.29 1.51
CA PRO A 160 12.88 -0.73 2.79
C PRO A 160 13.99 -0.95 3.82
N ASP A 161 13.66 -0.68 5.08
CA ASP A 161 14.49 -1.00 6.22
C ASP A 161 14.39 -2.50 6.59
N GLN A 162 15.09 -2.90 7.66
CA GLN A 162 15.08 -4.28 8.15
C GLN A 162 13.70 -4.76 8.63
N THR A 163 12.76 -3.83 8.86
CA THR A 163 11.38 -4.11 9.26
C THR A 163 10.39 -4.09 8.10
N GLY A 164 10.87 -3.87 6.86
CA GLY A 164 10.03 -3.76 5.67
C GLY A 164 9.30 -2.42 5.54
N LYS A 165 9.70 -1.43 6.33
CA LYS A 165 9.15 -0.06 6.29
C LYS A 165 10.05 0.84 5.47
N VAL A 166 9.45 1.84 4.87
CA VAL A 166 10.17 2.90 4.17
C VAL A 166 9.69 4.24 4.70
N ALA A 167 10.61 5.16 4.90
CA ALA A 167 10.29 6.53 5.28
C ALA A 167 11.28 7.48 4.61
N VAL A 168 10.77 8.61 4.15
CA VAL A 168 11.58 9.72 3.65
C VAL A 168 11.13 10.95 4.41
N ASP A 169 12.07 11.59 5.09
CA ASP A 169 11.92 12.87 5.75
C ASP A 169 12.94 13.82 5.13
N THR A 170 12.46 14.87 4.47
CA THR A 170 13.31 15.80 3.74
C THR A 170 12.72 17.20 3.79
N THR A 171 13.59 18.18 3.87
CA THR A 171 13.24 19.61 3.83
C THR A 171 13.90 20.24 2.62
N LEU A 172 13.15 21.06 1.90
CA LEU A 172 13.64 21.79 0.75
C LEU A 172 13.34 23.29 0.91
N GLY A 173 14.36 24.13 0.69
CA GLY A 173 14.15 25.57 0.54
C GLY A 173 13.74 25.90 -0.88
N VAL A 174 12.60 26.58 -1.03
CA VAL A 174 12.03 26.98 -2.33
C VAL A 174 11.81 28.49 -2.31
N THR A 175 12.31 29.21 -3.30
CA THR A 175 12.06 30.64 -3.43
C THR A 175 10.60 30.89 -3.78
N ALA A 176 9.88 31.64 -2.94
CA ALA A 176 8.45 31.88 -3.10
C ALA A 176 8.12 32.79 -4.32
N ASP A 177 9.11 33.49 -4.86
CA ASP A 177 9.00 34.25 -6.11
C ASP A 177 9.08 33.36 -7.37
N ALA A 178 9.76 32.21 -7.30
CA ALA A 178 9.91 31.31 -8.44
C ALA A 178 8.73 30.34 -8.59
N TYR A 179 8.10 29.97 -7.47
CA TYR A 179 7.03 28.97 -7.44
C TYR A 179 5.88 29.43 -6.54
N ALA A 180 4.65 29.24 -7.02
CA ALA A 180 3.44 29.54 -6.24
C ALA A 180 2.85 28.29 -5.59
N VAL A 181 3.03 27.13 -6.22
CA VAL A 181 2.48 25.85 -5.75
C VAL A 181 3.58 24.81 -5.75
N VAL A 182 3.63 24.01 -4.69
CA VAL A 182 4.49 22.83 -4.61
C VAL A 182 3.63 21.59 -4.51
N CYS A 183 4.01 20.58 -5.26
CA CYS A 183 3.35 19.30 -5.34
C CYS A 183 4.33 18.20 -5.03
N VAL A 184 3.89 17.19 -4.29
CA VAL A 184 4.70 16.05 -3.93
C VAL A 184 3.99 14.79 -4.32
N GLY A 185 4.64 14.00 -5.17
CA GLY A 185 4.24 12.65 -5.52
C GLY A 185 5.10 11.64 -4.77
N VAL A 186 4.45 10.63 -4.18
CA VAL A 186 5.13 9.50 -3.54
C VAL A 186 4.68 8.23 -4.24
N PHE A 187 5.63 7.46 -4.75
CA PHE A 187 5.39 6.26 -5.55
C PHE A 187 6.07 5.06 -4.90
N LEU A 188 5.35 3.95 -4.70
CA LEU A 188 5.91 2.66 -4.34
C LEU A 188 5.99 1.79 -5.59
N ARG A 189 7.21 1.40 -5.97
CA ARG A 189 7.49 0.66 -7.20
C ARG A 189 8.32 -0.57 -6.92
N GLU A 190 8.17 -1.60 -7.75
CA GLU A 190 9.11 -2.72 -7.79
C GLU A 190 10.24 -2.37 -8.77
N ARG A 191 11.47 -2.20 -8.25
CA ARG A 191 12.60 -1.62 -9.02
C ARG A 191 12.83 -2.35 -10.34
N ASP A 192 12.73 -3.68 -10.30
CA ASP A 192 13.04 -4.57 -11.42
C ASP A 192 11.92 -4.66 -12.47
N ARG A 193 10.68 -4.31 -12.09
CA ARG A 193 9.51 -4.50 -12.97
C ARG A 193 9.19 -3.27 -13.80
N ASN A 194 9.55 -2.08 -13.30
CA ASN A 194 9.40 -0.76 -13.96
C ASN A 194 8.10 -0.59 -14.76
N SER A 195 6.97 -1.06 -14.22
CA SER A 195 5.66 -0.99 -14.87
C SER A 195 4.81 0.09 -14.20
N PRO A 196 4.42 1.17 -14.91
CA PRO A 196 3.66 2.28 -14.34
C PRO A 196 2.23 1.89 -13.90
N THR A 197 1.74 0.72 -14.30
CA THR A 197 0.43 0.19 -13.87
C THR A 197 0.47 -0.44 -12.48
N ASP A 198 1.66 -0.82 -12.00
CA ASP A 198 1.85 -1.45 -10.69
C ASP A 198 2.24 -0.41 -9.60
N ASP A 199 2.45 0.84 -10.00
CA ASP A 199 2.85 1.91 -9.09
C ASP A 199 1.68 2.30 -8.17
N ARG A 200 1.92 2.15 -6.87
CA ARG A 200 1.00 2.63 -5.84
C ARG A 200 1.45 4.02 -5.46
N PHE A 201 0.61 5.01 -5.66
CA PHE A 201 1.01 6.41 -5.46
C PHE A 201 0.04 7.17 -4.58
N THR A 202 0.59 8.20 -3.92
CA THR A 202 -0.16 9.24 -3.27
C THR A 202 0.45 10.58 -3.65
N TRP A 203 -0.30 11.64 -3.50
CA TRP A 203 0.17 12.97 -3.79
C TRP A 203 -0.44 13.97 -2.82
N ALA A 204 0.27 15.06 -2.60
CA ALA A 204 -0.22 16.21 -1.87
C ALA A 204 0.34 17.47 -2.53
N TYR A 205 -0.34 18.59 -2.35
CA TYR A 205 0.13 19.88 -2.85
C TYR A 205 -0.28 20.98 -1.89
N THR A 206 0.43 22.09 -1.99
CA THR A 206 0.24 23.24 -1.12
C THR A 206 0.65 24.50 -1.88
N ALA A 207 -0.05 25.60 -1.61
CA ALA A 207 0.40 26.91 -2.02
C ALA A 207 1.55 27.35 -1.12
N LEU A 208 2.49 28.13 -1.65
CA LEU A 208 3.58 28.75 -0.88
C LEU A 208 3.20 30.15 -0.35
N ARG A 209 2.03 30.67 -0.75
CA ARG A 209 1.47 31.98 -0.35
C ARG A 209 0.02 31.83 0.08
#